data_AF-F6VIX8-F1
#
_entry.id   AF-F6VIX8-F1
#
_cell.length_a   1.000
_cell.length_b   1.000
_cell.length_c   1.000
_cell.angle_alpha   90.00
_cell.angle_beta   90.00
_cell.angle_gamma   90.00
#
_symmetry.space_group_name_H-M   'P 1'
#
loop_
_entity.id
_entity.type
_entity.pdbx_description
1 polymer ?
#
loop_
_entity_poly.entity_id
_entity_poly.type
_entity_poly.pdbx_seq_one_letter_code
_entity_poly.pdbx_strand_id
1 'polypeptide(L)'
;MDQGWTEGDTVGKCMVTYNRNRIKEAAAVLFHHTALDDETMPWKHYRDEDQLFTFMTMESPSNIIHGESRNLRKFDDSFINITMTHRRDSDVFTPYVTPDDVTSMYSRGKDYVDDLISKKKKVALWVVSNCKKIRGSRLRMDYVTKMVEAGLPVDRFGHCFKNKKEFSRFSEKQLQSYKFYMSF
;
A
#
# COMPACT_ATOMS: atom_id res chain seq x y z
N MET A 1 -2.38 4.89 -7.86
CA MET A 1 -3.68 4.26 -7.58
C MET A 1 -3.95 4.38 -6.08
N ASP A 2 -4.01 5.63 -5.59
CA ASP A 2 -4.49 6.00 -4.25
C ASP A 2 -5.41 7.21 -4.47
N GLN A 3 -6.42 7.03 -5.31
CA GLN A 3 -7.51 7.99 -5.34
C GLN A 3 -8.44 7.55 -4.21
N GLY A 4 -8.36 8.22 -3.06
CA GLY A 4 -9.34 8.06 -1.99
C GLY A 4 -10.74 8.41 -2.50
N TRP A 5 -11.76 8.10 -1.71
CA TRP A 5 -13.13 8.48 -2.03
C TRP A 5 -13.28 10.00 -2.17
N THR A 6 -14.21 10.47 -2.97
CA THR A 6 -14.53 11.89 -3.13
C THR A 6 -15.64 12.29 -2.16
N GLU A 7 -15.71 13.58 -1.81
CA GLU A 7 -16.86 14.12 -1.08
C GLU A 7 -18.17 13.78 -1.80
N GLY A 8 -19.14 13.22 -1.09
CA GLY A 8 -20.44 12.85 -1.63
C GLY A 8 -20.50 11.49 -2.32
N ASP A 9 -19.37 10.77 -2.45
CA ASP A 9 -19.38 9.40 -3.00
C ASP A 9 -20.34 8.52 -2.21
N THR A 10 -21.17 7.76 -2.92
CA THR A 10 -22.11 6.81 -2.31
C THR A 10 -21.55 5.41 -2.38
N VAL A 11 -21.39 4.78 -1.21
CA VAL A 11 -20.94 3.38 -1.07
C VAL A 11 -22.06 2.60 -0.39
N GLY A 12 -22.82 1.86 -1.20
CA GLY A 12 -24.03 1.18 -0.73
C GLY A 12 -25.06 2.19 -0.23
N LYS A 13 -25.38 2.16 1.08
CA LYS A 13 -26.30 3.10 1.73
C LYS A 13 -25.59 4.27 2.44
N CYS A 14 -24.26 4.32 2.37
CA CYS A 14 -23.45 5.34 3.03
C CYS A 14 -23.03 6.41 2.03
N MET A 15 -22.93 7.66 2.50
CA MET A 15 -22.36 8.77 1.76
C MET A 15 -21.06 9.21 2.45
N VAL A 16 -20.00 9.38 1.68
CA VAL A 16 -18.71 9.85 2.17
C VAL A 16 -18.76 11.36 2.39
N THR A 17 -18.24 11.82 3.52
CA THR A 17 -18.03 13.25 3.78
C THR A 17 -16.72 13.49 4.54
N TYR A 18 -16.00 14.50 4.14
CA TYR A 18 -14.80 15.06 4.77
C TYR A 18 -15.15 16.23 5.70
N ASN A 19 -16.42 16.64 5.75
CA ASN A 19 -16.88 17.67 6.66
C ASN A 19 -16.90 17.16 8.11
N ARG A 20 -15.82 17.46 8.83
CA ARG A 20 -15.60 17.08 10.24
C ARG A 20 -16.73 17.52 11.19
N ASN A 21 -17.52 18.54 10.84
CA ASN A 21 -18.64 19.01 11.65
C ASN A 21 -19.83 18.04 11.67
N ARG A 22 -19.88 17.10 10.72
CA ARG A 22 -20.95 16.10 10.59
C ARG A 22 -20.63 14.80 11.32
N ILE A 23 -19.59 14.78 12.17
CA ILE A 23 -19.18 13.57 12.89
C ILE A 23 -20.34 12.95 13.69
N LYS A 24 -21.28 13.74 14.21
CA LYS A 24 -22.45 13.26 14.97
C LYS A 24 -23.46 12.48 14.13
N GLU A 25 -23.49 12.71 12.82
CA GLU A 25 -24.39 12.03 11.88
C GLU A 25 -23.78 10.75 11.31
N ALA A 26 -22.46 10.56 11.49
CA ALA A 26 -21.72 9.52 10.83
C ALA A 26 -21.93 8.16 11.52
N ALA A 27 -22.36 7.15 10.77
CA ALA A 27 -22.37 5.77 11.26
C ALA A 27 -20.95 5.21 11.46
N ALA A 28 -19.98 5.67 10.66
CA ALA A 28 -18.58 5.30 10.76
C ALA A 28 -17.67 6.50 10.52
N VAL A 29 -16.57 6.57 11.28
CA VAL A 29 -15.51 7.59 11.15
C VAL A 29 -14.21 6.87 10.83
N LEU A 30 -13.61 7.19 9.68
CA LEU A 30 -12.43 6.50 9.19
C LEU A 30 -11.18 7.33 9.51
N PHE A 31 -10.32 6.78 10.36
CA PHE A 31 -9.06 7.41 10.73
C PHE A 31 -7.93 6.79 9.91
N HIS A 32 -7.47 7.50 8.89
CA HIS A 32 -6.20 7.15 8.29
C HIS A 32 -5.09 7.26 9.35
N HIS A 33 -4.19 6.29 9.42
CA HIS A 33 -3.15 6.23 10.46
C HIS A 33 -2.31 7.52 10.61
N THR A 34 -2.18 8.33 9.55
CA THR A 34 -1.48 9.62 9.59
C THR A 34 -2.25 10.73 10.29
N ALA A 35 -3.58 10.64 10.33
CA ALA A 35 -4.47 11.66 10.88
C ALA A 35 -4.66 11.49 12.39
N LEU A 36 -4.39 10.30 12.93
CA LEU A 36 -4.54 10.01 14.35
C LEU A 36 -3.74 10.95 15.26
N ASP A 37 -2.58 11.43 14.81
CA ASP A 37 -1.76 12.35 15.60
C ASP A 37 -2.18 13.83 15.52
N ASP A 38 -3.22 14.15 14.75
CA ASP A 38 -3.68 15.53 14.58
C ASP A 38 -4.41 16.02 15.84
N GLU A 39 -3.87 17.07 16.49
CA GLU A 39 -4.43 17.61 17.71
C GLU A 39 -5.75 18.35 17.52
N THR A 40 -6.07 18.75 16.28
CA THR A 40 -7.30 19.49 15.88
C THR A 40 -8.53 18.59 15.71
N MET A 41 -8.35 17.33 16.04
CA MET A 41 -9.32 16.30 15.77
C MET A 41 -10.53 16.38 16.72
N PRO A 42 -11.77 16.47 16.19
CA PRO A 42 -12.95 16.91 16.93
C PRO A 42 -13.47 15.91 17.98
N TRP A 43 -12.96 14.68 18.01
CA TRP A 43 -13.50 13.59 18.84
C TRP A 43 -12.96 13.55 20.27
N LYS A 44 -11.98 14.38 20.65
CA LYS A 44 -11.38 14.32 22.01
C LYS A 44 -12.42 14.46 23.14
N HIS A 45 -13.66 14.84 22.81
CA HIS A 45 -14.78 15.00 23.73
C HIS A 45 -16.08 14.33 23.26
N TYR A 46 -16.07 13.50 22.20
CA TYR A 46 -17.29 12.93 21.65
C TYR A 46 -17.07 11.65 20.84
N ARG A 47 -17.84 10.62 21.20
CA ARG A 47 -18.16 9.46 20.37
C ARG A 47 -19.50 8.91 20.87
N ASP A 48 -20.47 8.75 19.96
CA ASP A 48 -21.68 7.99 20.29
C ASP A 48 -21.36 6.48 20.28
N GLU A 49 -22.00 5.73 21.17
CA GLU A 49 -21.74 4.29 21.35
C GLU A 49 -21.98 3.49 20.07
N ASP A 50 -22.95 3.91 19.26
CA ASP A 50 -23.34 3.29 18.00
C ASP A 50 -22.37 3.58 16.83
N GLN A 51 -21.37 4.46 17.02
CA GLN A 51 -20.44 4.82 15.95
C GLN A 51 -19.29 3.82 15.82
N LEU A 52 -18.94 3.51 14.58
CA LEU A 52 -17.76 2.75 14.23
C LEU A 52 -16.58 3.69 14.04
N PHE A 53 -15.66 3.70 14.99
CA PHE A 53 -14.39 4.42 14.91
C PHE A 53 -13.34 3.48 14.35
N THR A 54 -13.04 3.68 13.07
CA THR A 54 -12.32 2.72 12.25
C THR A 54 -10.86 3.13 12.07
N PHE A 55 -9.93 2.29 12.51
CA PHE A 55 -8.52 2.44 12.18
C PHE A 55 -8.27 1.98 10.74
N MET A 56 -7.87 2.90 9.87
CA MET A 56 -7.65 2.63 8.47
C MET A 56 -6.17 2.77 8.09
N THR A 57 -5.59 1.70 7.57
CA THR A 57 -4.24 1.77 6.99
C THR A 57 -3.96 0.66 5.99
N MET A 58 -3.23 1.03 4.96
CA MET A 58 -2.61 0.10 4.03
C MET A 58 -1.12 -0.13 4.33
N GLU A 59 -0.54 0.68 5.22
CA GLU A 59 0.85 0.59 5.63
C GLU A 59 1.09 -0.60 6.59
N SER A 60 2.28 -1.20 6.50
CA SER A 60 2.65 -2.30 7.41
C SER A 60 2.78 -1.81 8.86
N PRO A 61 2.43 -2.63 9.87
CA PRO A 61 2.64 -2.27 11.28
C PRO A 61 4.09 -1.91 11.61
N SER A 62 5.05 -2.59 10.96
CA SER A 62 6.48 -2.31 11.12
C SER A 62 6.85 -0.90 10.62
N ASN A 63 6.27 -0.44 9.51
CA ASN A 63 6.49 0.92 9.02
C ASN A 63 5.90 1.96 9.98
N ILE A 64 4.67 1.76 10.46
CA ILE A 64 4.00 2.68 11.38
C ILE A 64 4.80 2.83 12.69
N ILE A 65 5.20 1.71 13.31
CA ILE A 65 5.87 1.72 14.62
C ILE A 65 7.34 2.11 14.51
N HIS A 66 8.10 1.55 13.56
CA HIS A 66 9.55 1.74 13.51
C HIS A 66 10.01 2.73 12.45
N GLY A 67 9.26 2.87 11.36
CA GLY A 67 9.60 3.78 10.27
C GLY A 67 9.10 5.20 10.50
N GLU A 68 7.94 5.34 11.15
CA GLU A 68 7.30 6.62 11.43
C GLU A 68 7.27 6.96 12.92
N SER A 69 7.72 6.03 13.77
CA SER A 69 7.77 6.21 15.22
C SER A 69 6.42 6.59 15.83
N ARG A 70 5.31 6.11 15.23
CA ARG A 70 3.95 6.41 15.71
C ARG A 70 3.62 5.53 16.91
N ASN A 71 3.09 6.15 17.95
CA ASN A 71 2.57 5.46 19.12
C ASN A 71 1.04 5.47 19.08
N LEU A 72 0.46 4.27 18.91
CA LEU A 72 -0.99 4.10 18.85
C LEU A 72 -1.65 3.92 20.21
N ARG A 73 -0.88 3.83 21.31
CA ARG A 73 -1.43 3.57 22.66
C ARG A 73 -2.39 4.64 23.17
N LYS A 74 -2.28 5.88 22.67
CA LYS A 74 -3.24 6.95 22.99
C LYS A 74 -4.64 6.72 22.42
N PHE A 75 -4.81 5.69 21.60
CA PHE A 75 -6.08 5.22 21.05
C PHE A 75 -6.49 3.86 21.66
N ASP A 76 -5.81 3.42 22.70
CA ASP A 76 -6.26 2.29 23.52
C ASP A 76 -7.57 2.70 24.26
N ASP A 77 -8.15 1.79 25.04
CA ASP A 77 -9.41 2.00 25.77
C ASP A 77 -10.65 2.20 24.88
N SER A 78 -10.77 1.36 23.85
CA SER A 78 -11.92 1.28 22.95
C SER A 78 -12.15 2.49 22.06
N PHE A 79 -11.21 3.43 21.95
CA PHE A 79 -11.34 4.58 21.03
C PHE A 79 -11.55 4.12 19.59
N ILE A 80 -10.69 3.23 19.10
CA ILE A 80 -10.92 2.46 17.88
C ILE A 80 -11.69 1.20 18.25
N ASN A 81 -12.80 0.92 17.56
CA ASN A 81 -13.57 -0.32 17.76
C ASN A 81 -13.61 -1.22 16.51
N ILE A 82 -13.15 -0.73 15.35
CA ILE A 82 -13.08 -1.50 14.11
C ILE A 82 -11.75 -1.22 13.40
N THR A 83 -11.23 -2.22 12.71
CA THR A 83 -10.01 -2.15 11.90
C THR A 83 -10.31 -2.37 10.43
N MET A 84 -9.72 -1.53 9.57
CA MET A 84 -9.85 -1.60 8.12
C MET A 84 -8.46 -1.62 7.48
N THR A 85 -7.92 -2.81 7.20
CA THR A 85 -6.52 -2.97 6.77
C THR A 85 -6.30 -4.12 5.79
N HIS A 86 -5.09 -4.21 5.23
CA HIS A 86 -4.64 -5.34 4.42
C HIS A 86 -4.44 -6.64 5.20
N ARG A 87 -4.58 -6.66 6.53
CA ARG A 87 -4.50 -7.91 7.30
C ARG A 87 -5.81 -8.68 7.20
N ARG A 88 -5.72 -9.99 6.98
CA ARG A 88 -6.88 -10.88 6.83
C ARG A 88 -7.70 -11.04 8.11
N ASP A 89 -7.15 -10.67 9.26
CA ASP A 89 -7.80 -10.69 10.57
C ASP A 89 -8.27 -9.29 11.02
N SER A 90 -8.34 -8.32 10.10
CA SER A 90 -9.05 -7.07 10.36
C SER A 90 -10.56 -7.23 10.14
N ASP A 91 -11.34 -6.42 10.85
CA ASP A 91 -12.81 -6.44 10.77
C ASP A 91 -13.31 -6.15 9.35
N VAL A 92 -12.62 -5.24 8.65
CA VAL A 92 -12.83 -4.92 7.24
C VAL A 92 -11.55 -5.13 6.46
N PHE A 93 -11.47 -6.26 5.75
CA PHE A 93 -10.31 -6.59 4.93
C PHE A 93 -10.24 -5.72 3.68
N THR A 94 -9.19 -4.89 3.58
CA THR A 94 -8.90 -4.01 2.45
C THR A 94 -7.50 -4.28 1.89
N PRO A 95 -7.35 -5.23 0.94
CA PRO A 95 -6.07 -5.46 0.28
C PRO A 95 -5.83 -4.44 -0.84
N TYR A 96 -4.55 -4.25 -1.23
CA TYR A 96 -4.19 -3.43 -2.39
C TYR A 96 -4.66 -4.03 -3.72
N VAL A 97 -4.77 -5.36 -3.76
CA VAL A 97 -5.15 -6.13 -4.93
C VAL A 97 -6.05 -7.27 -4.45
N THR A 98 -7.19 -7.42 -5.09
CA THR A 98 -8.14 -8.50 -4.88
C THR A 98 -7.92 -9.60 -5.94
N PRO A 99 -8.39 -10.83 -5.71
CA PRO A 99 -8.41 -11.86 -6.73
C PRO A 99 -9.15 -11.42 -8.01
N ASP A 100 -10.22 -10.65 -7.87
CA ASP A 100 -11.01 -10.14 -9.01
C ASP A 100 -10.18 -9.22 -9.91
N ASP A 101 -9.33 -8.37 -9.32
CA ASP A 101 -8.42 -7.47 -10.06
C ASP A 101 -7.47 -8.23 -10.99
N VAL A 102 -7.11 -9.46 -10.63
CA VAL A 102 -6.15 -10.30 -11.38
C VAL A 102 -6.82 -11.44 -12.14
N THR A 103 -8.15 -11.56 -12.08
CA THR A 103 -8.88 -12.67 -12.71
C THR A 103 -8.71 -12.69 -14.23
N SER A 104 -8.66 -11.52 -14.87
CA SER A 104 -8.37 -11.37 -16.31
C SER A 104 -6.95 -11.80 -16.72
N MET A 105 -6.05 -12.02 -15.76
CA MET A 105 -4.69 -12.50 -16.02
C MET A 105 -4.66 -14.03 -16.15
N TYR A 106 -5.56 -14.75 -15.47
CA TYR A 106 -5.60 -16.21 -15.47
C TYR A 106 -6.25 -16.81 -16.72
N SER A 107 -7.03 -16.04 -17.46
CA SER A 107 -7.71 -16.48 -18.69
C SER A 107 -6.80 -16.49 -19.94
N ARG A 108 -5.51 -16.20 -19.79
CA ARG A 108 -4.59 -16.02 -20.91
C ARG A 108 -4.02 -17.35 -21.38
N GLY A 109 -4.30 -17.69 -22.64
CA GLY A 109 -3.86 -18.92 -23.29
C GLY A 109 -2.40 -18.92 -23.76
N LYS A 110 -1.98 -20.04 -24.34
CA LYS A 110 -0.60 -20.27 -24.81
C LYS A 110 -0.08 -19.18 -25.74
N ASP A 111 -0.85 -18.77 -26.74
CA ASP A 111 -0.40 -17.79 -27.75
C ASP A 111 -0.04 -16.44 -27.13
N TYR A 112 -0.82 -16.00 -26.13
CA TYR A 112 -0.52 -14.78 -25.37
C TYR A 112 0.81 -14.92 -24.61
N VAL A 113 1.02 -16.08 -23.97
CA VAL A 113 2.24 -16.35 -23.21
C VAL A 113 3.45 -16.39 -24.13
N ASP A 114 3.34 -17.04 -25.29
CA ASP A 114 4.42 -17.14 -26.27
C ASP A 114 4.80 -15.75 -26.82
N ASP A 115 3.81 -14.92 -27.19
CA ASP A 115 4.05 -13.53 -27.61
C ASP A 115 4.72 -12.71 -26.49
N LEU A 116 4.24 -12.83 -25.25
CA LEU A 116 4.82 -12.15 -24.10
C LEU A 116 6.28 -12.56 -23.86
N ILE A 117 6.57 -13.87 -23.95
CA ILE A 117 7.91 -14.43 -23.77
C ILE A 117 8.85 -14.00 -24.89
N SER A 118 8.37 -13.92 -26.14
CA SER A 118 9.16 -13.46 -27.30
C SER A 118 9.74 -12.04 -27.12
N LYS A 119 9.07 -11.21 -26.31
CA LYS A 119 9.47 -9.84 -26.01
C LYS A 119 10.50 -9.75 -24.87
N LYS A 120 10.74 -10.84 -24.12
CA LYS A 120 11.60 -10.84 -22.93
C LYS A 120 13.08 -11.01 -23.30
N LYS A 121 13.86 -9.94 -23.16
CA LYS A 121 15.29 -9.91 -23.46
C LYS A 121 16.17 -9.79 -22.23
N LYS A 122 15.65 -9.24 -21.14
CA LYS A 122 16.38 -8.98 -19.89
C LYS A 122 15.92 -9.92 -18.78
N VAL A 123 16.81 -10.22 -17.83
CA VAL A 123 16.53 -11.20 -16.77
C VAL A 123 15.61 -10.60 -15.71
N ALA A 124 16.11 -9.67 -14.90
CA ALA A 124 15.35 -9.13 -13.79
C ALA A 124 15.44 -7.61 -13.70
N LEU A 125 14.33 -6.99 -13.31
CA LEU A 125 14.24 -5.57 -12.97
C LEU A 125 13.92 -5.44 -11.48
N TRP A 126 14.55 -4.47 -10.83
CA TRP A 126 14.16 -4.05 -9.50
C TRP A 126 14.13 -2.54 -9.37
N VAL A 127 12.98 -1.99 -8.99
CA VAL A 127 12.78 -0.55 -8.79
C VAL A 127 12.43 -0.30 -7.35
N VAL A 128 13.26 0.46 -6.63
CA VAL A 128 13.09 0.69 -5.19
C VAL A 128 13.52 2.07 -4.76
N SER A 129 12.70 2.69 -3.92
CA SER A 129 12.97 4.01 -3.34
C SER A 129 13.06 4.03 -1.82
N ASN A 130 12.69 2.93 -1.14
CA ASN A 130 12.84 2.79 0.31
C ASN A 130 13.81 1.63 0.64
N CYS A 131 15.00 1.95 1.13
CA CYS A 131 16.09 0.98 1.35
C CYS A 131 16.59 0.88 2.79
N LYS A 132 16.24 1.83 3.66
CA LYS A 132 16.84 1.92 5.00
C LYS A 132 15.84 2.29 6.11
N LYS A 133 14.57 2.58 5.76
CA LYS A 133 13.55 3.09 6.69
C LYS A 133 13.27 2.10 7.83
N ILE A 134 13.13 0.82 7.49
CA ILE A 134 12.83 -0.26 8.45
C ILE A 134 13.70 -1.50 8.23
N ARG A 135 13.72 -2.43 9.19
CA ARG A 135 14.44 -3.72 9.08
C ARG A 135 14.12 -4.44 7.77
N GLY A 136 12.85 -4.52 7.39
CA GLY A 136 12.42 -5.14 6.14
C GLY A 136 13.08 -4.53 4.90
N SER A 137 13.16 -3.20 4.80
CA SER A 137 13.81 -2.51 3.68
C SER A 137 15.31 -2.83 3.59
N ARG A 138 15.99 -3.01 4.73
CA ARG A 138 17.41 -3.38 4.79
C ARG A 138 17.62 -4.84 4.38
N LEU A 139 16.78 -5.75 4.87
CA LEU A 139 16.83 -7.18 4.51
C LEU A 139 16.59 -7.38 3.02
N ARG A 140 15.62 -6.66 2.44
CA ARG A 140 15.38 -6.68 1.00
C ARG A 140 16.60 -6.21 0.19
N MET A 141 17.25 -5.13 0.62
CA MET A 141 18.49 -4.65 -0.02
C MET A 141 19.61 -5.68 0.06
N ASP A 142 19.81 -6.31 1.21
CA ASP A 142 20.79 -7.38 1.40
C ASP A 142 20.48 -8.58 0.50
N TYR A 143 19.23 -9.01 0.45
CA TYR A 143 18.79 -10.15 -0.34
C TYR A 143 19.05 -9.96 -1.84
N VAL A 144 18.64 -8.83 -2.42
CA VAL A 144 18.88 -8.57 -3.85
C VAL A 144 20.36 -8.33 -4.14
N THR A 145 21.11 -7.73 -3.21
CA THR A 145 22.58 -7.60 -3.34
C THR A 145 23.24 -8.97 -3.45
N LYS A 146 22.90 -9.90 -2.54
CA LYS A 146 23.42 -11.28 -2.57
C LYS A 146 23.04 -12.03 -3.84
N MET A 147 21.84 -11.81 -4.39
CA MET A 147 21.46 -12.38 -5.68
C MET A 147 22.37 -11.90 -6.82
N VAL A 148 22.66 -10.60 -6.85
CA VAL A 148 23.56 -10.01 -7.85
C VAL A 148 24.98 -10.53 -7.69
N GLU A 149 25.48 -10.62 -6.46
CA GLU A 149 26.80 -11.18 -6.14
C GLU A 149 26.91 -12.66 -6.52
N ALA A 150 25.83 -13.42 -6.39
CA ALA A 150 25.75 -14.81 -6.84
C ALA A 150 25.64 -14.96 -8.38
N GLY A 151 25.60 -13.85 -9.12
CA GLY A 151 25.62 -13.84 -10.58
C GLY A 151 24.27 -13.65 -11.26
N LEU A 152 23.19 -13.36 -10.53
CA LEU A 152 21.90 -13.05 -11.14
C LEU A 152 21.92 -11.62 -11.73
N PRO A 153 21.71 -11.43 -13.05
CA PRO A 153 21.65 -10.10 -13.63
C PRO A 153 20.35 -9.38 -13.21
N VAL A 154 20.47 -8.39 -12.33
CA VAL A 154 19.35 -7.55 -11.89
C VAL A 154 19.64 -6.10 -12.23
N ASP A 155 18.86 -5.53 -13.15
CA ASP A 155 18.89 -4.09 -13.42
C ASP A 155 18.18 -3.36 -12.28
N ARG A 156 18.88 -2.43 -11.63
CA ARG A 156 18.46 -1.80 -10.38
C ARG A 156 18.23 -0.30 -10.57
N PHE A 157 17.04 0.16 -10.23
CA PHE A 157 16.64 1.55 -10.38
C PHE A 157 15.93 2.12 -9.15
N GLY A 158 15.86 3.45 -9.07
CA GLY A 158 15.06 4.18 -8.10
C GLY A 158 15.88 5.07 -7.18
N HIS A 159 15.26 5.60 -6.12
CA HIS A 159 15.96 6.53 -5.22
C HIS A 159 17.15 5.87 -4.53
N CYS A 160 17.06 4.59 -4.21
CA CYS A 160 18.10 3.85 -3.50
C CYS A 160 19.40 3.67 -4.31
N PHE A 161 19.35 3.81 -5.63
CA PHE A 161 20.50 3.71 -6.53
C PHE A 161 20.85 5.05 -7.20
N LYS A 162 20.24 6.16 -6.75
CA LYS A 162 20.47 7.52 -7.26
C LYS A 162 20.21 7.71 -8.78
N ASN A 163 19.50 6.78 -9.41
CA ASN A 163 19.19 6.78 -10.86
C ASN A 163 17.68 6.87 -11.14
N LYS A 164 16.88 7.42 -10.21
CA LYS A 164 15.42 7.54 -10.36
C LYS A 164 14.95 8.22 -11.66
N LYS A 165 15.73 9.18 -12.17
CA LYS A 165 15.43 9.93 -13.40
C LYS A 165 15.61 9.10 -14.68
N GLU A 166 16.45 8.06 -14.62
CA GLU A 166 16.61 7.13 -15.74
C GLU A 166 15.36 6.27 -15.86
N PHE A 167 14.87 5.76 -14.73
CA PHE A 167 13.65 4.95 -14.69
C PHE A 167 12.39 5.75 -15.07
N SER A 168 12.29 7.03 -14.69
CA SER A 168 11.13 7.85 -15.07
C SER A 168 10.95 8.03 -16.59
N ARG A 169 11.96 7.66 -17.39
CA ARG A 169 11.91 7.69 -18.86
C ARG A 169 11.64 6.32 -19.47
N PHE A 170 11.40 5.27 -18.67
CA PHE A 170 11.13 3.94 -19.18
C PHE A 170 9.78 3.89 -19.89
N SER A 171 9.81 3.40 -21.13
CA SER A 171 8.61 3.00 -21.86
C SER A 171 8.05 1.69 -21.33
N GLU A 172 6.76 1.46 -21.58
CA GLU A 172 6.12 0.18 -21.29
C GLU A 172 6.83 -0.99 -21.99
N LYS A 173 7.28 -0.80 -23.24
CA LYS A 173 8.07 -1.80 -23.97
C LYS A 173 9.36 -2.19 -23.25
N GLN A 174 10.04 -1.24 -22.62
CA GLN A 174 11.24 -1.52 -21.82
C GLN A 174 10.91 -2.31 -20.56
N LEU A 175 9.83 -1.96 -19.85
CA LEU A 175 9.35 -2.70 -18.67
C LEU A 175 8.97 -4.13 -19.05
N GLN A 176 8.22 -4.29 -20.14
CA GLN A 176 7.80 -5.59 -20.64
C GLN A 176 8.96 -6.44 -21.15
N SER A 177 10.16 -5.88 -21.38
CA SER A 177 11.34 -6.64 -21.84
C SER A 177 12.00 -7.50 -20.76
N TYR A 178 11.64 -7.34 -19.49
CA TYR A 178 12.17 -8.14 -18.38
C TYR A 178 11.35 -9.41 -18.13
N LYS A 179 12.05 -10.53 -17.91
CA LYS A 179 11.44 -11.81 -17.54
C LYS A 179 10.86 -11.77 -16.13
N PHE A 180 11.59 -11.16 -15.19
CA PHE A 180 11.22 -11.09 -13.78
C PHE A 180 11.23 -9.65 -13.26
N TYR A 181 10.35 -9.39 -12.29
CA TYR A 181 10.35 -8.17 -11.49
C TYR A 181 10.50 -8.54 -10.02
N MET A 182 11.44 -7.91 -9.32
CA MET A 182 11.69 -8.17 -7.91
C MET A 182 10.70 -7.38 -7.05
N SER A 183 9.62 -8.03 -6.60
CA SER A 183 8.48 -7.41 -5.88
C SER A 183 8.57 -7.57 -4.35
N PHE A 184 9.75 -7.35 -3.79
CA PHE A 184 9.97 -7.31 -2.34
C PHE A 184 9.70 -5.90 -1.80
#